data_AF-A0A1C6W124-F1
#
_entry.id   AF-A0A1C6W124-F1
#
_cell.length_a   1.000
_cell.length_b   1.000
_cell.length_c   1.000
_cell.angle_alpha   90.00
_cell.angle_beta   90.00
_cell.angle_gamma   90.00
#
_symmetry.space_group_name_H-M   'P 1'
#
loop_
_entity.id
_entity.type
_entity.pdbx_description
1 polymer ?
#
loop_
_entity_poly.entity_id
_entity_poly.type
_entity_poly.pdbx_seq_one_letter_code
_entity_poly.pdbx_strand_id
1 'polypeptide(L)'
;MAMFKAGAEAATRRCADVINAADGDDAGLCAALAAHGETVPSLRPDEARQLRDAAARIRPVARAGSLEEACARLNEVLAACGPPRLTAHEDTPWHLHVDSGDDAGWGEWFTASSAMALAILVAEHQQPPLGVCQAPGCDRVFPTHSPGRPRRYCSATCSSRARVASHRSRV
;
A
#
# COMPACT_ATOMS: atom_id res chain seq x y z
N MET A 1 -2.47 15.45 -14.78
CA MET A 1 -1.54 14.38 -14.34
C MET A 1 -1.06 14.56 -12.90
N ALA A 2 -0.60 15.74 -12.47
CA ALA A 2 -0.07 15.97 -11.12
C ALA A 2 -1.06 15.67 -9.96
N MET A 3 -2.36 15.95 -10.12
CA MET A 3 -3.37 15.69 -9.08
C MET A 3 -3.62 14.18 -8.86
N PHE A 4 -3.68 13.39 -9.94
CA PHE A 4 -3.79 11.92 -9.84
C PHE A 4 -2.55 11.29 -9.18
N LYS A 5 -1.37 11.86 -9.42
CA LYS A 5 -0.11 11.41 -8.82
C LYS A 5 -0.09 11.59 -7.31
N ALA A 6 -0.40 12.78 -6.80
CA ALA A 6 -0.41 13.03 -5.36
C ALA A 6 -1.38 12.09 -4.61
N GLY A 7 -2.55 11.82 -5.20
CA GLY A 7 -3.51 10.84 -4.70
C GLY A 7 -2.95 9.41 -4.69
N ALA A 8 -2.29 8.99 -5.79
CA ALA A 8 -1.67 7.67 -5.89
C ALA A 8 -0.52 7.47 -4.89
N GLU A 9 0.31 8.49 -4.65
CA GLU A 9 1.37 8.42 -3.64
C GLU A 9 0.81 8.27 -2.23
N ALA A 10 -0.25 9.02 -1.89
CA ALA A 10 -0.93 8.92 -0.61
C ALA A 10 -1.56 7.53 -0.41
N ALA A 11 -2.31 7.04 -1.41
CA ALA A 11 -2.92 5.70 -1.37
C ALA A 11 -1.88 4.58 -1.29
N THR A 12 -0.71 4.75 -1.93
CA THR A 12 0.39 3.78 -1.83
C THR A 12 1.03 3.76 -0.44
N ARG A 13 1.16 4.93 0.21
CA ARG A 13 1.59 5.00 1.62
C ARG A 13 0.57 4.30 2.54
N ARG A 14 -0.73 4.56 2.36
CA ARG A 14 -1.81 3.86 3.07
C ARG A 14 -1.74 2.35 2.88
N CYS A 15 -1.55 1.89 1.65
CA CYS A 15 -1.40 0.48 1.31
C CYS A 15 -0.28 -0.17 2.13
N ALA A 16 0.92 0.42 2.14
CA ALA A 16 2.05 -0.11 2.89
C ALA A 16 1.79 -0.14 4.41
N ASP A 17 1.19 0.92 4.97
CA ASP A 17 0.92 1.01 6.41
C ASP A 17 -0.15 0.01 6.87
N VAL A 18 -1.25 -0.13 6.12
CA VAL A 18 -2.29 -1.13 6.39
C VAL A 18 -1.74 -2.55 6.25
N ILE A 19 -0.91 -2.82 5.23
CA ILE A 19 -0.23 -4.13 5.11
C ILE A 19 0.57 -4.42 6.37
N ASN A 20 1.38 -3.47 6.84
CA ASN A 20 2.19 -3.64 8.05
C ASN A 20 1.35 -3.80 9.32
N ALA A 21 0.18 -3.16 9.39
CA ALA A 21 -0.73 -3.25 10.54
C ALA A 21 -1.54 -4.55 10.55
N ALA A 22 -1.74 -5.20 9.40
CA ALA A 22 -2.52 -6.42 9.28
C ALA A 22 -1.97 -7.61 10.08
N ASP A 23 -0.67 -7.61 10.39
CA ASP A 23 -0.01 -8.62 11.23
C ASP A 23 -0.30 -8.42 12.73
N GLY A 24 -0.91 -7.30 13.12
CA GLY A 24 -1.24 -6.92 14.48
C GLY A 24 -2.74 -7.01 14.83
N ASP A 25 -3.13 -6.23 15.82
CA ASP A 25 -4.52 -6.15 16.30
C ASP A 25 -5.38 -5.16 15.48
N ASP A 26 -6.69 -5.18 15.76
CA ASP A 26 -7.65 -4.32 15.06
C ASP A 26 -7.42 -2.83 15.36
N ALA A 27 -6.89 -2.50 16.54
CA ALA A 27 -6.53 -1.13 16.90
C ALA A 27 -5.40 -0.60 16.01
N GLY A 28 -4.41 -1.44 15.68
CA GLY A 28 -3.35 -1.12 14.71
C GLY A 28 -3.89 -0.86 13.30
N LEU A 29 -4.87 -1.64 12.85
CA LEU A 29 -5.55 -1.42 11.56
C LEU A 29 -6.31 -0.09 11.55
N CYS A 30 -7.10 0.20 12.58
CA CYS A 30 -7.80 1.48 12.72
C CYS A 30 -6.82 2.67 12.74
N ALA A 31 -5.72 2.57 13.49
CA ALA A 31 -4.70 3.61 13.55
C ALA A 31 -4.02 3.83 12.20
N ALA A 32 -3.74 2.76 11.45
CA ALA A 32 -3.20 2.86 10.10
C ALA A 32 -4.17 3.57 9.15
N LEU A 33 -5.46 3.22 9.16
CA LEU A 33 -6.48 3.89 8.34
C LEU A 33 -6.63 5.38 8.73
N ALA A 34 -6.72 5.67 10.02
CA ALA A 34 -6.85 7.04 10.55
C ALA A 34 -5.67 7.94 10.19
N ALA A 35 -4.45 7.41 10.13
CA ALA A 35 -3.26 8.15 9.70
C ALA A 35 -3.36 8.66 8.25
N HIS A 36 -4.25 8.08 7.44
CA HIS A 36 -4.50 8.46 6.04
C HIS A 36 -5.86 9.13 5.83
N GLY A 37 -6.50 9.60 6.91
CA GLY A 37 -7.74 10.41 6.85
C GLY A 37 -9.03 9.60 6.94
N GLU A 38 -8.97 8.28 7.11
CA GLU A 38 -10.16 7.44 7.23
C GLU A 38 -10.70 7.50 8.66
N THR A 39 -11.98 7.84 8.82
CA THR A 39 -12.60 7.91 10.16
C THR A 39 -13.14 6.55 10.57
N VAL A 40 -12.30 5.73 11.21
CA VAL A 40 -12.64 4.35 11.61
C VAL A 40 -12.38 4.14 13.11
N PRO A 41 -13.33 4.45 14.00
CA PRO A 41 -13.12 4.32 15.43
C PRO A 41 -13.01 2.86 15.88
N SER A 42 -13.69 1.94 15.18
CA SER A 42 -13.55 0.49 15.37
C SER A 42 -13.96 -0.24 14.10
N LEU A 43 -13.40 -1.42 13.91
CA LEU A 43 -13.77 -2.36 12.84
C LEU A 43 -14.60 -3.48 13.45
N ARG A 44 -15.67 -3.87 12.76
CA ARG A 44 -16.32 -5.14 13.08
C ARG A 44 -15.38 -6.31 12.73
N PRO A 45 -15.52 -7.48 13.37
CA PRO A 45 -14.63 -8.61 13.12
C PRO A 45 -14.57 -9.05 11.65
N ASP A 46 -15.66 -8.93 10.90
CA ASP A 46 -15.72 -9.18 9.45
C ASP A 46 -14.93 -8.16 8.64
N GLU A 47 -15.03 -6.87 8.94
CA GLU A 47 -14.30 -5.81 8.27
C GLU A 47 -12.78 -5.95 8.51
N ALA A 48 -12.39 -6.25 9.75
CA ALA A 48 -10.99 -6.47 10.09
C ALA A 48 -10.42 -7.72 9.39
N ARG A 49 -11.21 -8.79 9.21
CA ARG A 49 -10.80 -9.95 8.40
C ARG A 49 -10.65 -9.58 6.93
N GLN A 50 -11.62 -8.88 6.35
CA GLN A 50 -11.56 -8.44 4.95
C GLN A 50 -10.32 -7.59 4.65
N LEU A 51 -9.94 -6.67 5.55
CA LEU A 51 -8.72 -5.88 5.41
C LEU A 51 -7.45 -6.73 5.47
N ARG A 52 -7.40 -7.70 6.38
CA ARG A 52 -6.25 -8.62 6.49
C ARG A 52 -6.12 -9.50 5.24
N ASP A 53 -7.22 -10.01 4.72
CA ASP A 53 -7.24 -10.81 3.50
C ASP A 53 -6.78 -9.98 2.29
N ALA A 54 -7.25 -8.73 2.19
CA ALA A 54 -6.82 -7.80 1.15
C ALA A 54 -5.33 -7.45 1.28
N ALA A 55 -4.84 -7.19 2.49
CA ALA A 55 -3.42 -6.95 2.76
C ALA A 55 -2.56 -8.18 2.39
N ALA A 56 -3.01 -9.38 2.73
CA ALA A 56 -2.34 -10.63 2.37
C ALA A 56 -2.30 -10.84 0.85
N ARG A 57 -3.34 -10.44 0.13
CA ARG A 57 -3.41 -10.49 -1.34
C ARG A 57 -2.44 -9.51 -2.01
N ILE A 58 -2.24 -8.32 -1.45
CA ILE A 58 -1.34 -7.29 -2.03
C ILE A 58 0.12 -7.50 -1.63
N ARG A 59 0.40 -7.99 -0.41
CA ARG A 59 1.77 -8.14 0.12
C ARG A 59 2.76 -8.84 -0.83
N PRO A 60 2.39 -9.86 -1.62
CA PRO A 60 3.28 -10.46 -2.61
C PRO A 60 3.87 -9.47 -3.62
N VAL A 61 3.17 -8.38 -3.96
CA VAL A 61 3.71 -7.33 -4.86
C VAL A 61 4.99 -6.72 -4.28
N ALA A 62 5.06 -6.50 -2.96
CA ALA A 62 6.26 -5.96 -2.29
C ALA A 62 7.43 -6.96 -2.21
N ARG A 63 7.15 -8.26 -2.35
CA ARG A 63 8.13 -9.35 -2.28
C ARG A 63 8.64 -9.78 -3.66
N ALA A 64 8.17 -9.15 -4.73
CA ALA A 64 8.62 -9.44 -6.08
C ALA A 64 10.13 -9.14 -6.22
N GLY A 65 10.86 -10.04 -6.89
CA GLY A 65 12.29 -9.90 -7.16
C GLY A 65 12.60 -9.01 -8.37
N SER A 66 11.60 -8.73 -9.22
CA SER A 66 11.73 -7.85 -10.38
C SER A 66 10.48 -7.00 -10.61
N LEU A 67 10.57 -6.02 -11.52
CA LEU A 67 9.43 -5.22 -11.95
C LEU A 67 8.37 -6.09 -12.65
N GLU A 68 8.79 -7.01 -13.51
CA GLU A 68 7.91 -7.90 -14.26
C GLU A 68 7.08 -8.78 -13.32
N GLU A 69 7.72 -9.34 -12.28
CA GLU A 69 7.02 -10.13 -11.26
C GLU A 69 6.06 -9.26 -10.43
N ALA A 70 6.46 -8.03 -10.10
CA ALA A 70 5.58 -7.08 -9.39
C ALA A 70 4.35 -6.73 -10.22
N CYS A 71 4.53 -6.47 -11.52
CA CYS A 71 3.44 -6.19 -12.46
C CYS A 71 2.52 -7.39 -12.65
N ALA A 72 3.07 -8.61 -12.77
CA ALA A 72 2.27 -9.83 -12.89
C ALA A 72 1.35 -10.02 -11.68
N ARG A 73 1.92 -9.93 -10.46
CA ARG A 73 1.14 -10.01 -9.21
C ARG A 73 0.12 -8.89 -9.09
N LEU A 74 0.50 -7.66 -9.45
CA LEU A 74 -0.42 -6.53 -9.39
C LEU A 74 -1.59 -6.71 -10.37
N ASN A 75 -1.34 -7.26 -11.56
CA ASN A 75 -2.38 -7.56 -12.54
C ASN A 75 -3.34 -8.65 -12.03
N GLU A 76 -2.86 -9.65 -11.29
CA GLU A 76 -3.74 -10.62 -10.62
C GLU A 76 -4.66 -9.94 -9.60
N VAL A 77 -4.15 -8.97 -8.83
CA VAL A 77 -4.97 -8.18 -7.90
C VAL A 77 -6.00 -7.34 -8.65
N LEU A 78 -5.59 -6.62 -9.70
CA LEU A 78 -6.47 -5.79 -10.52
C LEU A 78 -7.57 -6.60 -11.21
N ALA A 79 -7.26 -7.80 -11.70
CA ALA A 79 -8.22 -8.67 -12.36
C ALA A 79 -9.34 -9.17 -11.43
N ALA A 80 -9.11 -9.14 -10.11
CA ALA A 80 -10.11 -9.46 -9.11
C ALA A 80 -11.00 -8.27 -8.72
N CYS A 81 -10.70 -7.07 -9.20
CA CYS A 81 -11.46 -5.85 -8.93
C CYS A 81 -12.56 -5.61 -9.99
N GLY A 82 -13.60 -4.88 -9.60
CA GLY A 82 -14.61 -4.38 -10.52
C GLY A 82 -14.11 -3.24 -11.42
N PRO A 83 -14.88 -2.86 -12.45
CA PRO A 83 -14.57 -1.71 -13.28
C PRO A 83 -14.70 -0.40 -12.48
N PRO A 84 -13.86 0.61 -12.74
CA PRO A 84 -13.99 1.91 -12.10
C PRO A 84 -15.25 2.64 -12.57
N ARG A 85 -15.76 3.54 -11.73
CA ARG A 85 -16.98 4.32 -11.96
C ARG A 85 -16.75 5.80 -11.66
N LEU A 86 -17.49 6.68 -12.33
CA LEU A 86 -17.50 8.11 -12.01
C LEU A 86 -18.65 8.40 -11.06
N THR A 87 -18.37 9.12 -9.98
CA THR A 87 -19.37 9.57 -9.01
C THR A 87 -19.13 11.02 -8.63
N ALA A 88 -20.16 11.67 -8.11
CA ALA A 88 -20.09 12.98 -7.50
C ALA A 88 -20.91 12.94 -6.21
N HIS A 89 -20.42 13.63 -5.18
CA HIS A 89 -21.04 13.76 -3.86
C HIS A 89 -21.31 15.24 -3.59
N GLU A 90 -22.14 15.56 -2.59
CA GLU A 90 -22.51 16.96 -2.26
C GLU A 90 -21.27 17.85 -2.06
N ASP A 91 -20.22 17.30 -1.44
CA ASP A 91 -18.97 18.01 -1.13
C ASP A 91 -17.82 17.72 -2.12
N THR A 92 -18.02 16.87 -3.13
CA THR A 92 -16.94 16.46 -4.05
C THR A 92 -17.44 16.33 -5.49
N PRO A 93 -16.89 17.09 -6.45
CA PRO A 93 -17.29 16.99 -7.86
C PRO A 93 -16.90 15.63 -8.46
N TRP A 94 -17.24 15.41 -9.73
CA TRP A 94 -16.94 14.15 -10.44
C TRP A 94 -15.52 13.62 -10.20
N HIS A 95 -15.42 12.43 -9.63
CA HIS A 95 -14.17 11.73 -9.33
C HIS A 95 -14.31 10.24 -9.60
N LEU A 96 -13.17 9.56 -9.68
CA LEU A 96 -13.10 8.12 -9.96
C LEU A 96 -13.24 7.32 -8.66
N HIS A 97 -14.21 6.42 -8.64
CA HIS A 97 -14.33 5.32 -7.70
C HIS A 97 -13.82 4.04 -8.35
N VAL A 98 -13.21 3.17 -7.55
CA VAL A 98 -12.63 1.88 -8.01
C VAL A 98 -13.27 0.68 -7.35
N ASP A 99 -14.14 0.93 -6.37
CA ASP A 99 -15.02 -0.04 -5.73
C ASP A 99 -16.38 -0.13 -6.45
N SER A 100 -17.15 -1.16 -6.12
CA SER A 100 -18.46 -1.45 -6.71
C SER A 100 -19.58 -0.49 -6.28
N GLY A 101 -19.38 0.30 -5.23
CA GLY A 101 -20.41 1.17 -4.66
C GLY A 101 -19.93 1.94 -3.43
N ASP A 102 -20.65 2.99 -3.06
CA ASP A 102 -20.29 3.86 -1.92
C ASP A 102 -20.33 3.13 -0.57
N ASP A 103 -21.05 2.01 -0.49
CA ASP A 103 -21.13 1.11 0.67
C ASP A 103 -20.24 -0.14 0.52
N ALA A 104 -19.27 -0.13 -0.40
CA ALA A 104 -18.36 -1.26 -0.59
C ALA A 104 -17.59 -1.58 0.70
N GLY A 105 -17.41 -2.88 0.97
CA GLY A 105 -16.71 -3.33 2.16
C GLY A 105 -15.24 -2.90 2.17
N TRP A 106 -14.67 -2.72 3.36
CA TRP A 106 -13.28 -2.27 3.55
C TRP A 106 -12.26 -3.07 2.75
N GLY A 107 -12.41 -4.39 2.63
CA GLY A 107 -11.49 -5.23 1.86
C GLY A 107 -11.52 -4.94 0.36
N GLU A 108 -12.69 -4.69 -0.20
CA GLU A 108 -12.86 -4.38 -1.62
C GLU A 108 -12.26 -3.01 -1.93
N TRP A 109 -12.71 -1.97 -1.21
CA TRP A 109 -12.21 -0.62 -1.34
C TRP A 109 -10.68 -0.57 -1.18
N PHE A 110 -10.15 -1.23 -0.15
CA PHE A 110 -8.71 -1.23 0.12
C PHE A 110 -7.94 -1.93 -1.01
N THR A 111 -8.46 -3.07 -1.51
CA THR A 111 -7.84 -3.81 -2.62
C THR A 111 -7.80 -2.96 -3.88
N ALA A 112 -8.95 -2.44 -4.31
CA ALA A 112 -9.07 -1.72 -5.57
C ALA A 112 -8.32 -0.39 -5.55
N SER A 113 -8.46 0.41 -4.48
CA SER A 113 -7.77 1.69 -4.34
C SER A 113 -6.25 1.54 -4.26
N SER A 114 -5.77 0.53 -3.53
CA SER A 114 -4.34 0.22 -3.47
C SER A 114 -3.82 -0.25 -4.83
N ALA A 115 -4.48 -1.22 -5.46
CA ALA A 115 -4.03 -1.78 -6.73
C ALA A 115 -3.96 -0.72 -7.84
N MET A 116 -4.97 0.15 -7.93
CA MET A 116 -4.99 1.26 -8.89
C MET A 116 -3.85 2.25 -8.63
N ALA A 117 -3.64 2.64 -7.37
CA ALA A 117 -2.56 3.55 -7.00
C ALA A 117 -1.17 2.99 -7.33
N LEU A 118 -0.94 1.71 -7.02
CA LEU A 118 0.29 1.00 -7.34
C LEU A 118 0.51 0.95 -8.86
N ALA A 119 -0.53 0.68 -9.65
CA ALA A 119 -0.44 0.59 -11.10
C ALA A 119 -0.10 1.94 -11.74
N ILE A 120 -0.71 3.03 -11.26
CA ILE A 120 -0.40 4.40 -11.68
C ILE A 120 1.09 4.70 -11.44
N LEU A 121 1.61 4.37 -10.25
CA LEU A 121 3.01 4.64 -9.92
C LEU A 121 4.00 3.75 -10.68
N VAL A 122 3.64 2.49 -10.95
CA VAL A 122 4.43 1.62 -11.84
C VAL A 122 4.52 2.23 -13.23
N ALA A 123 3.39 2.65 -13.81
CA ALA A 123 3.36 3.25 -15.14
C ALA A 123 4.17 4.55 -15.22
N GLU A 124 4.13 5.36 -14.17
CA GLU A 124 4.90 6.62 -14.08
C GLU A 124 6.41 6.38 -13.89
N HIS A 125 6.79 5.47 -12.99
CA HIS A 125 8.17 5.35 -12.51
C HIS A 125 8.95 4.20 -13.11
N GLN A 126 8.29 3.23 -13.75
CA GLN A 126 8.91 2.04 -14.33
C GLN A 126 9.78 1.30 -13.30
N GLN A 127 9.27 1.20 -12.05
CA GLN A 127 9.93 0.56 -10.91
C GLN A 127 8.89 -0.19 -10.06
N PRO A 128 9.28 -1.27 -9.33
CA PRO A 128 8.38 -1.94 -8.40
C PRO A 128 7.80 -0.91 -7.42
N PRO A 129 6.48 -0.86 -7.14
CA PRO A 129 5.87 0.25 -6.41
C PRO A 129 5.98 0.10 -4.88
N LEU A 130 6.26 -1.12 -4.41
CA LEU A 130 6.47 -1.48 -3.02
C LEU A 130 7.75 -2.31 -2.89
N GLY A 131 8.32 -2.34 -1.68
CA GLY A 131 9.44 -3.19 -1.33
C GLY A 131 9.38 -3.63 0.13
N VAL A 132 10.14 -4.66 0.48
CA VAL A 132 10.34 -5.14 1.86
C VAL A 132 11.65 -4.59 2.42
N CYS A 133 11.63 -4.13 3.67
CA CYS A 133 12.80 -3.55 4.33
C CYS A 133 13.97 -4.54 4.38
N GLN A 134 15.18 -4.08 4.02
CA GLN A 134 16.39 -4.92 4.04
C GLN A 134 17.19 -4.81 5.35
N ALA A 135 16.66 -4.12 6.37
CA ALA A 135 17.35 -3.99 7.64
C ALA A 135 17.18 -5.28 8.47
N PRO A 136 18.22 -5.76 9.17
CA PRO A 136 18.11 -6.96 10.00
C PRO A 136 16.94 -6.90 10.99
N GLY A 137 16.11 -7.94 11.01
CA GLY A 137 14.95 -8.04 11.89
C GLY A 137 13.81 -7.07 11.55
N CYS A 138 13.63 -6.70 10.29
CA CYS A 138 12.49 -5.91 9.84
C CYS A 138 12.01 -6.39 8.47
N ASP A 139 10.71 -6.65 8.39
CA ASP A 139 10.00 -7.18 7.23
C ASP A 139 8.91 -6.21 6.74
N ARG A 140 8.92 -4.97 7.25
CA ARG A 140 7.95 -3.95 6.87
C ARG A 140 7.98 -3.66 5.38
N VAL A 141 6.79 -3.57 4.80
CA VAL A 141 6.54 -3.06 3.45
C VAL A 141 6.66 -1.53 3.45
N PHE A 142 7.23 -0.97 2.38
CA PHE A 142 7.31 0.48 2.18
C PHE A 142 7.16 0.86 0.70
N PRO A 143 6.67 2.06 0.39
CA PRO A 143 6.71 2.60 -0.96
C PRO A 143 8.15 2.86 -1.41
N THR A 144 8.52 2.28 -2.55
CA THR A 144 9.86 2.40 -3.14
C THR A 144 10.07 3.75 -3.82
N HIS A 145 9.00 4.32 -4.38
CA HIS A 145 9.04 5.60 -5.06
C HIS A 145 9.37 6.71 -4.05
N SER A 146 10.48 7.37 -4.30
CA SER A 146 10.92 8.58 -3.62
C SER A 146 11.77 9.33 -4.63
N PRO A 147 11.75 10.67 -4.64
CA PRO A 147 12.64 11.43 -5.51
C PRO A 147 14.10 10.97 -5.31
N GLY A 148 14.78 10.59 -6.38
CA GLY A 148 16.19 10.16 -6.36
C GLY A 148 16.42 8.65 -6.46
N ARG A 149 17.14 8.07 -5.50
CA ARG A 149 17.63 6.68 -5.55
C ARG A 149 16.61 5.68 -5.00
N PRO A 150 16.57 4.44 -5.53
CA PRO A 150 15.72 3.37 -4.99
C PRO A 150 15.96 3.18 -3.49
N ARG A 151 14.89 3.28 -2.71
CA ARG A 151 14.94 3.08 -1.27
C ARG A 151 15.09 1.58 -0.95
N ARG A 152 15.99 1.23 -0.04
CA ARG A 152 16.19 -0.15 0.46
C ARG A 152 15.61 -0.40 1.85
N TYR A 153 15.27 0.68 2.56
CA TYR A 153 14.87 0.64 3.96
C TYR A 153 13.61 1.48 4.18
N CYS A 154 12.71 0.98 5.01
CA CYS A 154 11.44 1.64 5.31
C CYS A 154 11.60 2.97 6.07
N SER A 155 12.72 3.17 6.78
CA SER A 155 13.00 4.38 7.55
C SER A 155 14.51 4.68 7.68
N ALA A 156 14.84 5.92 8.08
CA ALA A 156 16.20 6.31 8.42
C ALA A 156 16.77 5.45 9.57
N THR A 157 15.95 5.13 10.57
CA THR A 157 16.32 4.23 11.68
C THR A 157 16.75 2.84 11.17
N CYS A 158 15.99 2.26 10.24
CA CYS A 158 16.34 0.98 9.63
C CYS A 158 17.64 1.06 8.81
N SER A 159 17.85 2.17 8.09
CA SER A 159 19.10 2.43 7.37
C SER A 159 20.30 2.49 8.31
N SER A 160 20.21 3.24 9.42
CA SER A 160 21.25 3.32 10.44
C SER A 160 21.55 1.97 11.08
N ARG A 161 20.50 1.19 11.42
CA ARG A 161 20.66 -0.17 11.97
C ARG A 161 21.42 -1.09 11.01
N ALA A 162 21.09 -1.06 9.71
CA ALA A 162 21.80 -1.85 8.70
C ALA A 162 23.28 -1.45 8.58
N ARG A 163 23.58 -0.15 8.64
CA ARG A 163 24.97 0.36 8.61
C ARG A 163 25.76 -0.10 9.83
N VAL A 164 25.18 -0.01 11.03
CA VAL A 164 25.82 -0.48 12.27
C VAL A 164 26.10 -1.99 12.21
N ALA A 165 25.13 -2.79 11.76
CA ALA A 165 25.31 -4.23 11.63
C ALA A 165 26.44 -4.59 10.65
N SER A 166 26.50 -3.92 9.48
CA SER A 166 27.57 -4.16 8.50
C SER A 166 28.95 -3.72 9.00
N HIS A 167 29.03 -2.66 9.81
CA HIS A 167 30.30 -2.26 10.42
C HIS A 167 30.79 -3.32 11.41
N ARG A 168 29.90 -3.83 12.28
CA ARG A 168 30.22 -4.88 13.25
C ARG A 168 30.65 -6.19 12.63
N SER A 169 30.18 -6.53 11.41
CA SER A 169 30.59 -7.76 10.72
C SER A 169 31.95 -7.67 10.01
N ARG A 170 32.56 -6.48 9.98
CA ARG A 170 33.85 -6.22 9.29
C ARG A 170 35.01 -5.98 10.27
N VAL A 171 34.69 -5.79 11.54
CA VAL A 171 35.64 -5.67 12.65
C VAL A 171 35.80 -7.06 13.25
#